data_AF-A0A944QIT3-F1
#
_entry.id   AF-A0A944QIT3-F1
#
_cell.length_a   1.000
_cell.length_b   1.000
_cell.length_c   1.000
_cell.angle_alpha   90.00
_cell.angle_beta   90.00
_cell.angle_gamma   90.00
#
_symmetry.space_group_name_H-M   'P 1'
#
loop_
_entity.id
_entity.type
_entity.pdbx_description
1 polymer ?
#
loop_
_entity_poly.entity_id
_entity_poly.type
_entity_poly.pdbx_seq_one_letter_code
_entity_poly.pdbx_strand_id
1 'polypeptide(L)'
;MAKSTLAYTALCPFSHWATCTVDKDALTRVAARIQSVADTDSERGLRWAQDRILRATAFETGAVENLYDEGATYTVAMEHPGWEEELERSGDGAAQHFADQLAAYFQVREWAETPLERPLAEVDIRDLHTIATKSQEIHPVRTQFGTQDHRFISGAYKTELNAVLERDGNIHHYAPPNQVPQEMEELLRTCRSEEFINAHPVLKCAYVHWVIAHIHPFADGNGRVARAFSSMPLLESYGVPFVVYASKKRRYLQALEAADNHHHQEMVDYVAERLESVLSYLAELLESARTAEQADASLTQIQNLLAFQQDRLETREEAANRVHKGLEKLLREEAAERLGAQSIQSEVDQKGYAYRPIFGISGGGSYSQVGTNDIRLRLSVNAVSEHRSDTGVAVGYATKESSNAVVIISGDSTPDLSFRLEDCSPELSMEAELRLRNFAIKFTYAAAHKLQGELQGILKEHGRLPTVISEGEA
;
A
#
# COMPACT_ATOMS: atom_id res chain seq x y z
N MET A 1 -64.03 -27.61 5.80
CA MET A 1 -63.85 -26.15 5.61
C MET A 1 -62.79 -25.98 4.53
N ALA A 2 -62.96 -24.99 3.66
CA ALA A 2 -62.45 -24.96 2.29
C ALA A 2 -60.93 -25.12 2.15
N LYS A 3 -60.50 -26.07 1.31
CA LYS A 3 -59.15 -26.05 0.70
C LYS A 3 -59.12 -24.87 -0.26
N SER A 4 -58.65 -23.73 0.22
CA SER A 4 -58.33 -22.58 -0.63
C SER A 4 -57.37 -23.05 -1.72
N THR A 5 -57.80 -22.94 -2.98
CA THR A 5 -56.92 -23.07 -4.13
C THR A 5 -56.05 -21.81 -4.14
N LEU A 6 -54.90 -21.87 -3.47
CA LEU A 6 -53.98 -20.73 -3.34
C LEU A 6 -53.36 -20.44 -4.71
N ALA A 7 -54.05 -19.60 -5.48
CA ALA A 7 -53.54 -18.98 -6.68
C ALA A 7 -52.50 -17.90 -6.32
N TYR A 8 -51.56 -17.66 -7.22
CA TYR A 8 -50.65 -16.51 -7.15
C TYR A 8 -51.43 -15.23 -6.84
N THR A 9 -50.92 -14.44 -5.88
CA THR A 9 -51.48 -13.14 -5.53
C THR A 9 -50.72 -12.07 -6.30
N ALA A 10 -51.44 -11.20 -7.01
CA ALA A 10 -50.81 -10.11 -7.76
C ALA A 10 -50.03 -9.17 -6.84
N LEU A 11 -49.05 -8.47 -7.42
CA LEU A 11 -48.16 -7.61 -6.66
C LEU A 11 -48.93 -6.55 -5.85
N CYS A 12 -48.50 -6.39 -4.62
CA CYS A 12 -48.92 -5.30 -3.76
C CYS A 12 -48.28 -3.99 -4.27
N PRO A 13 -49.06 -2.89 -4.45
CA PRO A 13 -48.51 -1.61 -4.87
C PRO A 13 -47.44 -1.09 -3.91
N PHE A 14 -46.46 -0.36 -4.45
CA PHE A 14 -45.37 0.23 -3.65
C PHE A 14 -45.85 1.20 -2.57
N SER A 15 -47.00 1.85 -2.75
CA SER A 15 -47.59 2.74 -1.74
C SER A 15 -47.86 2.05 -0.40
N HIS A 16 -48.06 0.74 -0.37
CA HIS A 16 -48.17 -0.01 0.89
C HIS A 16 -46.80 -0.17 1.58
N TRP A 17 -45.71 -0.22 0.82
CA TRP A 17 -44.33 -0.25 1.33
C TRP A 17 -43.85 1.14 1.74
N ALA A 18 -44.36 2.21 1.10
CA ALA A 18 -44.02 3.59 1.43
C ALA A 18 -44.45 3.98 2.87
N THR A 19 -45.36 3.23 3.48
CA THR A 19 -45.75 3.41 4.89
C THR A 19 -44.78 2.79 5.90
N CYS A 20 -43.87 1.92 5.45
CA CYS A 20 -42.86 1.31 6.31
C CYS A 20 -41.83 2.33 6.79
N THR A 21 -41.36 2.15 8.02
CA THR A 21 -40.35 3.01 8.62
C THR A 21 -38.97 2.43 8.48
N VAL A 22 -37.95 3.27 8.32
CA VAL A 22 -36.54 2.86 8.37
C VAL A 22 -35.90 3.59 9.53
N ASP A 23 -35.24 2.86 10.43
CA ASP A 23 -34.43 3.46 11.50
C ASP A 23 -33.21 4.15 10.87
N LYS A 24 -33.28 5.48 10.79
CA LYS A 24 -32.22 6.32 10.23
C LYS A 24 -31.09 6.56 11.23
N ASP A 25 -31.33 6.42 12.53
CA ASP A 25 -30.35 6.77 13.55
C ASP A 25 -29.20 5.78 13.55
N ALA A 26 -29.49 4.49 13.41
CA ALA A 26 -28.49 3.45 13.26
C ALA A 26 -27.59 3.69 12.03
N LEU A 27 -28.20 3.92 10.86
CA LEU A 27 -27.47 4.19 9.63
C LEU A 27 -26.64 5.48 9.70
N THR A 28 -27.17 6.53 10.36
CA THR A 28 -26.46 7.80 10.54
C THR A 28 -25.22 7.64 11.42
N ARG A 29 -25.29 6.84 12.49
CA ARG A 29 -24.13 6.56 13.35
C ARG A 29 -23.01 5.88 12.57
N VAL A 30 -23.34 4.88 11.75
CA VAL A 30 -22.32 4.15 10.99
C VAL A 30 -21.77 5.01 9.85
N ALA A 31 -22.61 5.80 9.17
CA ALA A 31 -22.15 6.76 8.17
C ALA A 31 -21.16 7.78 8.73
N ALA A 32 -21.42 8.31 9.93
CA ALA A 32 -20.50 9.21 10.62
C ALA A 32 -19.15 8.52 10.95
N ARG A 33 -19.18 7.23 11.34
CA ARG A 33 -17.96 6.44 11.55
C ARG A 33 -17.17 6.29 10.25
N ILE A 34 -17.81 5.89 9.15
CA ILE A 34 -17.15 5.78 7.82
C ILE A 34 -16.52 7.11 7.42
N GLN A 35 -17.25 8.23 7.58
CA GLN A 35 -16.74 9.56 7.24
C GLN A 35 -15.56 9.99 8.14
N SER A 36 -15.53 9.57 9.41
CA SER A 36 -14.39 9.85 10.29
C SER A 36 -13.13 9.03 9.96
N VAL A 37 -13.29 7.93 9.23
CA VAL A 37 -12.19 7.03 8.83
C VAL A 37 -11.70 7.34 7.42
N ALA A 38 -12.56 7.89 6.55
CA ALA A 38 -12.22 8.29 5.19
C ALA A 38 -11.50 9.67 5.16
N ASP A 39 -10.16 9.67 5.08
CA ASP A 39 -9.35 10.87 4.79
C ASP A 39 -9.33 11.17 3.26
N THR A 40 -9.00 12.40 2.83
CA THR A 40 -9.04 12.81 1.41
C THR A 40 -8.14 12.01 0.44
N ASP A 41 -7.15 11.23 0.92
CA ASP A 41 -6.33 10.30 0.13
C ASP A 41 -6.93 8.87 0.03
N SER A 42 -8.13 8.64 0.60
CA SER A 42 -8.71 7.31 0.86
C SER A 42 -9.53 6.68 -0.26
N GLU A 43 -9.60 7.25 -1.47
CA GLU A 43 -10.45 6.68 -2.54
C GLU A 43 -10.04 5.25 -2.92
N ARG A 44 -8.73 4.95 -2.92
CA ARG A 44 -8.23 3.58 -3.13
C ARG A 44 -8.62 2.63 -2.00
N GLY A 45 -8.50 3.08 -0.74
CA GLY A 45 -8.85 2.28 0.43
C GLY A 45 -10.35 1.96 0.49
N LEU A 46 -11.19 2.95 0.16
CA LEU A 46 -12.64 2.78 0.06
C LEU A 46 -13.02 1.81 -1.06
N ARG A 47 -12.46 1.98 -2.27
CA ARG A 47 -12.72 1.08 -3.39
C ARG A 47 -12.29 -0.35 -3.07
N TRP A 48 -11.13 -0.53 -2.47
CA TRP A 48 -10.64 -1.83 -2.01
C TRP A 48 -11.57 -2.50 -1.01
N ALA A 49 -12.06 -1.75 -0.01
CA ALA A 49 -12.96 -2.28 1.01
C ALA A 49 -14.33 -2.66 0.41
N GLN A 50 -14.87 -1.81 -0.47
CA GLN A 50 -16.10 -2.08 -1.22
C GLN A 50 -15.96 -3.31 -2.14
N ASP A 51 -14.83 -3.47 -2.82
CA ASP A 51 -14.54 -4.66 -3.65
C ASP A 51 -14.54 -5.94 -2.81
N ARG A 52 -13.97 -5.92 -1.60
CA ARG A 52 -14.00 -7.07 -0.68
C ARG A 52 -15.40 -7.42 -0.24
N ILE A 53 -16.20 -6.41 0.13
CA ILE A 53 -17.61 -6.62 0.51
C ILE A 53 -18.40 -7.18 -0.67
N LEU A 54 -18.20 -6.66 -1.88
CA LEU A 54 -18.90 -7.13 -3.07
C LEU A 54 -18.54 -8.59 -3.39
N ARG A 55 -17.25 -8.96 -3.31
CA ARG A 55 -16.81 -10.35 -3.41
C ARG A 55 -17.45 -11.24 -2.35
N ALA A 56 -17.44 -10.82 -1.08
CA ALA A 56 -18.05 -11.54 0.03
C ALA A 56 -19.54 -11.78 -0.22
N THR A 57 -20.22 -10.77 -0.76
CA THR A 57 -21.65 -10.82 -1.09
C THR A 57 -21.93 -11.80 -2.24
N ALA A 58 -21.09 -11.82 -3.26
CA ALA A 58 -21.18 -12.78 -4.36
C ALA A 58 -21.01 -14.22 -3.87
N PHE A 59 -20.06 -14.45 -2.95
CA PHE A 59 -19.85 -15.76 -2.33
C PHE A 59 -21.08 -16.17 -1.52
N GLU A 60 -21.53 -15.33 -0.59
CA GLU A 60 -22.72 -15.62 0.22
C GLU A 60 -23.96 -15.85 -0.66
N THR A 61 -24.08 -15.15 -1.78
CA THR A 61 -25.16 -15.34 -2.75
C THR A 61 -25.18 -16.74 -3.36
N GLY A 62 -24.02 -17.30 -3.71
CA GLY A 62 -23.91 -18.68 -4.18
C GLY A 62 -24.10 -19.71 -3.07
N ALA A 63 -23.54 -19.44 -1.89
CA ALA A 63 -23.67 -20.30 -0.71
C ALA A 63 -25.13 -20.44 -0.24
N VAL A 64 -25.93 -19.36 -0.32
CA VAL A 64 -27.37 -19.39 -0.03
C VAL A 64 -28.11 -20.35 -0.96
N GLU A 65 -27.68 -20.51 -2.20
CA GLU A 65 -28.28 -21.46 -3.16
C GLU A 65 -27.62 -22.86 -3.15
N ASN A 66 -26.69 -23.11 -2.21
CA ASN A 66 -25.90 -24.34 -2.12
C ASN A 66 -25.09 -24.64 -3.40
N LEU A 67 -24.50 -23.63 -4.03
CA LEU A 67 -23.66 -23.80 -5.23
C LEU A 67 -22.23 -24.30 -4.93
N TYR A 68 -21.87 -24.47 -3.66
CA TYR A 68 -20.54 -24.88 -3.24
C TYR A 68 -20.58 -26.07 -2.30
N ASP A 69 -19.60 -26.96 -2.41
CA ASP A 69 -19.37 -28.07 -1.50
C ASP A 69 -18.73 -27.60 -0.17
N GLU A 70 -18.74 -28.46 0.85
CA GLU A 70 -18.23 -28.17 2.21
C GLU A 70 -16.76 -27.69 2.26
N GLY A 71 -15.98 -27.87 1.19
CA GLY A 71 -14.59 -27.43 1.08
C GLY A 71 -14.40 -25.96 0.67
N ALA A 72 -15.41 -25.31 0.08
CA ALA A 72 -15.31 -23.91 -0.32
C ALA A 72 -15.44 -23.00 0.91
N THR A 73 -14.34 -22.38 1.33
CA THR A 73 -14.33 -21.51 2.51
C THR A 73 -14.30 -20.03 2.13
N TYR A 74 -15.08 -19.24 2.86
CA TYR A 74 -15.16 -17.77 2.72
C TYR A 74 -13.78 -17.10 2.74
N THR A 75 -12.88 -17.58 3.60
CA THR A 75 -11.52 -17.07 3.75
C THR A 75 -10.71 -17.19 2.46
N VAL A 76 -10.78 -18.32 1.77
CA VAL A 76 -10.08 -18.57 0.49
C VAL A 76 -10.56 -17.60 -0.60
N ALA A 77 -11.87 -17.40 -0.71
CA ALA A 77 -12.44 -16.51 -1.72
C ALA A 77 -12.11 -15.01 -1.49
N MET A 78 -11.77 -14.61 -0.25
CA MET A 78 -11.54 -13.21 0.13
C MET A 78 -10.08 -12.82 0.33
N GLU A 79 -9.17 -13.75 0.63
CA GLU A 79 -7.82 -13.42 1.12
C GLU A 79 -6.69 -13.73 0.14
N HIS A 80 -6.89 -14.60 -0.86
CA HIS A 80 -5.82 -15.04 -1.74
C HIS A 80 -5.99 -14.60 -3.21
N PRO A 81 -4.96 -13.95 -3.81
CA PRO A 81 -4.81 -13.93 -5.26
C PRO A 81 -4.76 -15.38 -5.77
N GLY A 82 -5.61 -15.73 -6.74
CA GLY A 82 -5.70 -17.11 -7.25
C GLY A 82 -6.75 -18.00 -6.57
N TRP A 83 -7.71 -17.41 -5.85
CA TRP A 83 -8.89 -18.10 -5.29
C TRP A 83 -9.60 -19.02 -6.30
N GLU A 84 -9.51 -18.72 -7.61
CA GLU A 84 -10.02 -19.52 -8.72
C GLU A 84 -9.45 -20.94 -8.70
N GLU A 85 -8.12 -21.09 -8.59
CA GLU A 85 -7.46 -22.41 -8.56
C GLU A 85 -7.83 -23.24 -7.32
N GLU A 86 -8.14 -22.58 -6.21
CA GLU A 86 -8.45 -23.25 -4.94
C GLU A 86 -9.93 -23.63 -4.84
N LEU A 87 -10.84 -22.81 -5.37
CA LEU A 87 -12.24 -23.19 -5.58
C LEU A 87 -12.37 -24.31 -6.63
N GLU A 88 -11.55 -24.31 -7.68
CA GLU A 88 -11.50 -25.40 -8.66
C GLU A 88 -11.06 -26.74 -8.04
N ARG A 89 -10.20 -26.70 -7.01
CA ARG A 89 -9.82 -27.89 -6.24
C ARG A 89 -10.93 -28.37 -5.29
N SER A 90 -11.94 -27.54 -5.03
CA SER A 90 -12.98 -27.80 -4.03
C SER A 90 -14.23 -28.49 -4.57
N GLY A 91 -14.37 -28.67 -5.89
CA GLY A 91 -15.51 -29.40 -6.49
C GLY A 91 -15.94 -28.88 -7.88
N ASP A 92 -16.86 -29.62 -8.51
CA ASP A 92 -17.36 -29.36 -9.87
C ASP A 92 -18.04 -27.98 -9.99
N GLY A 93 -17.40 -27.04 -10.70
CA GLY A 93 -18.04 -25.79 -11.13
C GLY A 93 -18.12 -24.66 -10.10
N ALA A 94 -17.66 -24.86 -8.85
CA ALA A 94 -17.79 -23.88 -7.76
C ALA A 94 -17.12 -22.53 -8.08
N ALA A 95 -15.92 -22.55 -8.66
CA ALA A 95 -15.20 -21.36 -9.07
C ALA A 95 -15.96 -20.58 -10.14
N GLN A 96 -16.52 -21.28 -11.13
CA GLN A 96 -17.28 -20.69 -12.22
C GLN A 96 -18.61 -20.10 -11.71
N HIS A 97 -19.32 -20.82 -10.84
CA HIS A 97 -20.55 -20.31 -10.22
C HIS A 97 -20.32 -19.06 -9.35
N PHE A 98 -19.22 -19.01 -8.61
CA PHE A 98 -18.82 -17.80 -7.89
C PHE A 98 -18.45 -16.66 -8.84
N ALA A 99 -17.69 -16.95 -9.91
CA ALA A 99 -17.34 -15.96 -10.93
C ALA A 99 -18.59 -15.34 -11.59
N ASP A 100 -19.60 -16.15 -11.87
CA ASP A 100 -20.90 -15.69 -12.37
C ASP A 100 -21.58 -14.72 -11.39
N GLN A 101 -21.60 -15.06 -10.09
CA GLN A 101 -22.18 -14.18 -9.06
C GLN A 101 -21.41 -12.87 -8.98
N LEU A 102 -20.08 -12.95 -8.95
CA LEU A 102 -19.21 -11.78 -8.87
C LEU A 102 -19.41 -10.87 -10.08
N ALA A 103 -19.49 -11.43 -11.29
CA ALA A 103 -19.77 -10.70 -12.52
C ALA A 103 -21.14 -10.01 -12.47
N ALA A 104 -22.16 -10.67 -11.93
CA ALA A 104 -23.49 -10.08 -11.78
C ALA A 104 -23.48 -8.86 -10.85
N TYR A 105 -22.81 -8.94 -9.70
CA TYR A 105 -22.68 -7.80 -8.80
C TYR A 105 -21.83 -6.67 -9.39
N PHE A 106 -20.78 -6.98 -10.17
CA PHE A 106 -20.03 -5.96 -10.89
C PHE A 106 -20.89 -5.23 -11.93
N GLN A 107 -21.74 -5.96 -12.66
CA GLN A 107 -22.66 -5.35 -13.62
C GLN A 107 -23.66 -4.40 -12.93
N VAL A 108 -24.23 -4.81 -11.80
CA VAL A 108 -25.16 -3.96 -11.04
C VAL A 108 -24.44 -2.74 -10.45
N ARG A 109 -23.21 -2.90 -9.96
CA ARG A 109 -22.40 -1.76 -9.51
C ARG A 109 -22.11 -0.80 -10.65
N GLU A 110 -21.80 -1.29 -11.84
CA GLU A 110 -21.59 -0.44 -13.01
C GLU A 110 -22.85 0.38 -13.33
N TRP A 111 -24.04 -0.23 -13.29
CA TRP A 111 -25.30 0.50 -13.46
C TRP A 111 -25.57 1.54 -12.37
N ALA A 112 -25.15 1.28 -11.13
CA ALA A 112 -25.26 2.21 -10.03
C ALA A 112 -24.27 3.39 -10.12
N GLU A 113 -23.02 3.12 -10.55
CA GLU A 113 -21.96 4.13 -10.66
C GLU A 113 -22.06 4.95 -11.96
N THR A 114 -22.50 4.32 -13.04
CA THR A 114 -22.66 4.93 -14.37
C THR A 114 -24.05 4.61 -14.91
N PRO A 115 -25.08 5.39 -14.51
CA PRO A 115 -26.45 5.17 -14.95
C PRO A 115 -26.55 5.19 -16.48
N LEU A 116 -27.32 4.25 -17.02
CA LEU A 116 -27.60 4.17 -18.45
C LEU A 116 -28.32 5.45 -18.93
N GLU A 117 -28.09 5.84 -20.19
CA GLU A 117 -28.80 6.98 -20.81
C GLU A 117 -30.33 6.74 -20.90
N ARG A 118 -30.76 5.48 -20.81
CA ARG A 118 -32.16 5.07 -20.74
C ARG A 118 -32.50 4.44 -19.39
N PRO A 119 -33.76 4.47 -18.95
CA PRO A 119 -34.19 3.66 -17.82
C PRO A 119 -33.89 2.17 -18.04
N LEU A 120 -33.62 1.45 -16.94
CA LEU A 120 -33.55 -0.01 -16.96
C LEU A 120 -34.85 -0.60 -17.51
N ALA A 121 -34.70 -1.69 -18.26
CA ALA A 121 -35.74 -2.39 -18.98
C ALA A 121 -35.65 -3.89 -18.72
N GLU A 122 -36.62 -4.64 -19.22
CA GLU A 122 -36.72 -6.09 -19.01
C GLU A 122 -35.46 -6.82 -19.47
N VAL A 123 -34.88 -6.38 -20.59
CA VAL A 123 -33.66 -6.94 -21.16
C VAL A 123 -32.49 -6.91 -20.17
N ASP A 124 -32.37 -5.85 -19.35
CA ASP A 124 -31.26 -5.72 -18.41
C ASP A 124 -31.37 -6.77 -17.28
N ILE A 125 -32.58 -7.06 -16.80
CA ILE A 125 -32.81 -8.12 -15.80
C ILE A 125 -32.51 -9.50 -16.40
N ARG A 126 -32.83 -9.71 -17.68
CA ARG A 126 -32.58 -10.96 -18.39
C ARG A 126 -31.09 -11.15 -18.71
N ASP A 127 -30.39 -10.07 -19.00
CA ASP A 127 -28.93 -10.07 -19.17
C ASP A 127 -28.23 -10.32 -17.84
N LEU A 128 -28.69 -9.71 -16.75
CA LEU A 128 -28.19 -9.98 -15.40
C LEU A 128 -28.39 -11.45 -15.02
N HIS A 129 -29.56 -12.02 -15.30
CA HIS A 129 -29.78 -13.45 -15.14
C HIS A 129 -28.79 -14.24 -15.98
N THR A 130 -28.57 -13.86 -17.24
CA THR A 130 -27.62 -14.53 -18.12
C THR A 130 -26.21 -14.58 -17.54
N ILE A 131 -25.77 -13.48 -16.93
CA ILE A 131 -24.48 -13.37 -16.24
C ILE A 131 -24.47 -14.26 -14.98
N ALA A 132 -25.48 -14.16 -14.13
CA ALA A 132 -25.55 -14.85 -12.83
C ALA A 132 -25.68 -16.38 -12.95
N THR A 133 -26.03 -16.89 -14.13
CA THR A 133 -26.26 -18.32 -14.39
C THR A 133 -25.48 -18.82 -15.61
N LYS A 134 -24.42 -18.13 -16.02
CA LYS A 134 -23.68 -18.41 -17.26
C LYS A 134 -23.10 -19.82 -17.29
N SER A 135 -22.59 -20.30 -16.17
CA SER A 135 -21.99 -21.62 -16.03
C SER A 135 -22.97 -22.72 -15.63
N GLN A 136 -24.27 -22.41 -15.56
CA GLN A 136 -25.29 -23.40 -15.27
C GLN A 136 -25.81 -24.07 -16.55
N GLU A 137 -25.61 -25.38 -16.65
CA GLU A 137 -26.06 -26.15 -17.82
C GLU A 137 -27.41 -26.84 -17.62
N ILE A 138 -27.70 -27.22 -16.38
CA ILE A 138 -28.90 -27.97 -15.98
C ILE A 138 -29.59 -27.32 -14.78
N HIS A 139 -30.86 -27.65 -14.59
CA HIS A 139 -31.58 -27.36 -13.35
C HIS A 139 -32.43 -28.58 -12.96
N PRO A 140 -32.41 -28.99 -11.69
CA PRO A 140 -33.16 -30.14 -11.21
C PRO A 140 -34.64 -29.79 -11.07
N VAL A 141 -35.51 -30.56 -11.72
CA VAL A 141 -36.97 -30.41 -11.66
C VAL A 141 -37.58 -31.60 -10.94
N ARG A 142 -38.37 -31.35 -9.91
CA ARG A 142 -39.08 -32.41 -9.19
C ARG A 142 -40.35 -32.79 -9.94
N THR A 143 -40.35 -33.96 -10.56
CA THR A 143 -41.50 -34.52 -11.28
C THR A 143 -42.18 -35.62 -10.47
N GLN A 144 -43.30 -36.16 -10.98
CA GLN A 144 -43.94 -37.36 -10.40
C GLN A 144 -43.06 -38.61 -10.41
N PHE A 145 -41.99 -38.62 -11.22
CA PHE A 145 -41.03 -39.73 -11.33
C PHE A 145 -39.74 -39.49 -10.53
N GLY A 146 -39.71 -38.45 -9.69
CA GLY A 146 -38.51 -38.01 -8.96
C GLY A 146 -37.86 -36.77 -9.58
N THR A 147 -36.69 -36.41 -9.06
CA THR A 147 -35.90 -35.28 -9.57
C THR A 147 -35.27 -35.65 -10.91
N GLN A 148 -35.44 -34.80 -11.91
CA GLN A 148 -34.89 -34.96 -13.25
C GLN A 148 -34.11 -33.72 -13.64
N ASP A 149 -32.96 -33.89 -14.27
CA ASP A 149 -32.14 -32.78 -14.74
C ASP A 149 -32.63 -32.30 -16.10
N HIS A 150 -33.10 -31.06 -16.14
CA HIS A 150 -33.55 -30.41 -17.36
C HIS A 150 -32.49 -29.45 -17.87
N ARG A 151 -32.34 -29.36 -19.20
CA ARG A 151 -31.45 -28.36 -19.81
C ARG A 151 -31.89 -26.96 -19.38
N PHE A 152 -30.94 -26.18 -18.88
CA PHE A 152 -31.19 -24.81 -18.42
C PHE A 152 -31.15 -23.82 -19.59
N ILE A 153 -32.09 -22.87 -19.60
CA ILE A 153 -32.16 -21.80 -20.60
C ILE A 153 -31.93 -20.47 -19.88
N SER A 154 -30.75 -19.91 -20.10
CA SER A 154 -30.35 -18.65 -19.49
C SER A 154 -31.04 -17.45 -20.16
N GLY A 155 -31.44 -16.46 -19.37
CA GLY A 155 -31.97 -15.18 -19.85
C GLY A 155 -33.39 -15.23 -20.42
N ALA A 156 -34.11 -16.33 -20.24
CA ALA A 156 -35.48 -16.50 -20.70
C ALA A 156 -36.44 -16.72 -19.52
N TYR A 157 -37.60 -16.06 -19.57
CA TYR A 157 -38.66 -16.33 -18.61
C TYR A 157 -39.16 -17.77 -18.70
N LYS A 158 -39.63 -18.27 -17.57
CA LYS A 158 -40.17 -19.62 -17.45
C LYS A 158 -41.36 -19.80 -18.39
N THR A 159 -41.42 -20.95 -19.04
CA THR A 159 -42.55 -21.39 -19.87
C THR A 159 -43.47 -22.35 -19.12
N GLU A 160 -43.01 -22.88 -17.99
CA GLU A 160 -43.71 -23.83 -17.14
C GLU A 160 -43.90 -23.25 -15.74
N LEU A 161 -44.87 -23.81 -14.99
CA LEU A 161 -45.09 -23.42 -13.59
C LEU A 161 -43.90 -23.86 -12.75
N ASN A 162 -43.35 -22.93 -11.96
CA ASN A 162 -42.43 -23.24 -10.88
C ASN A 162 -43.14 -23.04 -9.53
N ALA A 163 -42.83 -23.92 -8.59
CA ALA A 163 -43.37 -23.90 -7.25
C ALA A 163 -42.38 -24.59 -6.32
N VAL A 164 -42.36 -24.19 -5.05
CA VAL A 164 -41.53 -24.83 -4.03
C VAL A 164 -42.39 -25.52 -2.99
N LEU A 165 -41.91 -26.67 -2.51
CA LEU A 165 -42.52 -27.35 -1.38
C LEU A 165 -41.98 -26.73 -0.09
N GLU A 166 -42.86 -26.10 0.68
CA GLU A 166 -42.55 -25.53 1.98
C GLU A 166 -42.41 -26.62 3.06
N ARG A 167 -41.85 -26.25 4.21
CA ARG A 167 -41.52 -27.20 5.30
C ARG A 167 -42.76 -27.81 5.96
N ASP A 168 -43.86 -27.09 5.94
CA ASP A 168 -45.17 -27.51 6.44
C ASP A 168 -45.92 -28.43 5.45
N GLY A 169 -45.33 -28.68 4.28
CA GLY A 169 -45.90 -29.49 3.21
C GLY A 169 -46.80 -28.73 2.25
N ASN A 170 -46.94 -27.41 2.40
CA ASN A 170 -47.65 -26.57 1.45
C ASN A 170 -46.82 -26.33 0.19
N ILE A 171 -47.50 -26.04 -0.93
CA ILE A 171 -46.85 -25.68 -2.19
C ILE A 171 -46.98 -24.16 -2.34
N HIS A 172 -45.84 -23.48 -2.35
CA HIS A 172 -45.77 -22.07 -2.67
C HIS A 172 -45.83 -21.89 -4.19
N HIS A 173 -46.88 -21.25 -4.69
CA HIS A 173 -47.08 -20.98 -6.10
C HIS A 173 -46.65 -19.57 -6.47
N TYR A 174 -45.69 -19.46 -7.39
CA TYR A 174 -45.26 -18.18 -7.96
C TYR A 174 -46.15 -17.74 -9.14
N ALA A 175 -45.84 -16.57 -9.73
CA ALA A 175 -46.57 -16.04 -10.89
C ALA A 175 -46.67 -17.08 -12.02
N PRO A 176 -47.84 -17.31 -12.62
CA PRO A 176 -47.94 -18.21 -13.76
C PRO A 176 -47.17 -17.64 -14.97
N PRO A 177 -46.60 -18.48 -15.86
CA PRO A 177 -45.78 -18.04 -16.99
C PRO A 177 -46.38 -16.92 -17.85
N ASN A 178 -47.69 -16.95 -18.06
CA ASN A 178 -48.41 -15.96 -18.86
C ASN A 178 -48.58 -14.59 -18.17
N GLN A 179 -48.40 -14.51 -16.85
CA GLN A 179 -48.46 -13.25 -16.08
C GLN A 179 -47.06 -12.64 -15.86
N VAL A 180 -45.99 -13.44 -15.91
CA VAL A 180 -44.62 -12.98 -15.67
C VAL A 180 -44.24 -11.71 -16.44
N PRO A 181 -44.48 -11.59 -17.76
CA PRO A 181 -44.09 -10.38 -18.49
C PRO A 181 -44.80 -9.11 -17.97
N GLN A 182 -46.08 -9.24 -17.61
CA GLN A 182 -46.87 -8.11 -17.10
C GLN A 182 -46.39 -7.69 -15.70
N GLU A 183 -46.12 -8.65 -14.82
CA GLU A 183 -45.65 -8.39 -13.45
C GLU A 183 -44.23 -7.79 -13.44
N MET A 184 -43.36 -8.23 -14.36
CA MET A 184 -42.02 -7.65 -14.50
C MET A 184 -42.04 -6.22 -15.07
N GLU A 185 -42.98 -5.91 -15.99
CA GLU A 185 -43.19 -4.53 -16.43
C GLU A 185 -43.79 -3.66 -15.32
N GLU A 186 -44.63 -4.21 -14.44
CA GLU A 186 -45.12 -3.53 -13.24
C GLU A 186 -43.99 -3.13 -12.29
N LEU A 187 -43.04 -4.05 -12.04
CA LEU A 187 -41.83 -3.75 -11.28
C LEU A 187 -41.07 -2.57 -11.89
N LEU A 188 -40.77 -2.63 -13.18
CA LEU A 188 -40.00 -1.60 -13.87
C LEU A 188 -40.71 -0.24 -13.89
N ARG A 189 -42.02 -0.24 -14.10
CA ARG A 189 -42.84 0.98 -14.03
C ARG A 189 -42.89 1.55 -12.61
N THR A 190 -42.94 0.71 -11.59
CA THR A 190 -42.82 1.14 -10.20
C THR A 190 -41.46 1.80 -9.95
N CYS A 191 -40.36 1.18 -10.41
CA CYS A 191 -39.01 1.74 -10.27
C CYS A 191 -38.85 3.13 -10.93
N ARG A 192 -39.67 3.44 -11.95
CA ARG A 192 -39.68 4.74 -12.65
C ARG A 192 -40.63 5.77 -12.01
N SER A 193 -41.42 5.38 -11.00
CA SER A 193 -42.38 6.28 -10.36
C SER A 193 -41.68 7.29 -9.43
N GLU A 194 -42.25 8.49 -9.30
CA GLU A 194 -41.72 9.51 -8.38
C GLU A 194 -41.72 9.04 -6.92
N GLU A 195 -42.74 8.28 -6.52
CA GLU A 195 -42.85 7.71 -5.17
C GLU A 195 -41.67 6.77 -4.89
N PHE A 196 -41.35 5.87 -5.82
CA PHE A 196 -40.21 4.97 -5.68
C PHE A 196 -38.89 5.74 -5.72
N ILE A 197 -38.69 6.63 -6.69
CA ILE A 197 -37.45 7.40 -6.86
C ILE A 197 -37.10 8.19 -5.61
N ASN A 198 -38.10 8.78 -4.94
CA ASN A 198 -37.90 9.56 -3.71
C ASN A 198 -37.86 8.71 -2.43
N ALA A 199 -38.13 7.41 -2.51
CA ALA A 199 -38.13 6.53 -1.35
C ALA A 199 -36.72 6.26 -0.80
N HIS A 200 -36.66 5.86 0.46
CA HIS A 200 -35.42 5.47 1.11
C HIS A 200 -34.77 4.26 0.41
N PRO A 201 -33.43 4.21 0.21
CA PRO A 201 -32.77 3.11 -0.50
C PRO A 201 -33.04 1.72 0.07
N VAL A 202 -33.18 1.60 1.39
CA VAL A 202 -33.59 0.36 2.08
C VAL A 202 -34.98 -0.11 1.63
N LEU A 203 -35.96 0.80 1.50
CA LEU A 203 -37.31 0.45 1.03
C LEU A 203 -37.27 0.00 -0.43
N LYS A 204 -36.54 0.73 -1.27
CA LYS A 204 -36.32 0.38 -2.68
C LYS A 204 -35.73 -1.03 -2.81
N CYS A 205 -34.66 -1.30 -2.07
CA CYS A 205 -34.01 -2.61 -2.03
C CYS A 205 -34.97 -3.72 -1.56
N ALA A 206 -35.66 -3.52 -0.44
CA ALA A 206 -36.58 -4.51 0.13
C ALA A 206 -37.72 -4.85 -0.84
N TYR A 207 -38.34 -3.84 -1.44
CA TYR A 207 -39.41 -4.01 -2.41
C TYR A 207 -38.93 -4.74 -3.66
N VAL A 208 -37.87 -4.25 -4.32
CA VAL A 208 -37.35 -4.85 -5.56
C VAL A 208 -36.94 -6.32 -5.33
N HIS A 209 -36.28 -6.59 -4.20
CA HIS A 209 -35.91 -7.94 -3.82
C HIS A 209 -37.15 -8.84 -3.69
N TRP A 210 -38.13 -8.40 -2.90
CA TRP A 210 -39.36 -9.15 -2.67
C TRP A 210 -40.12 -9.40 -3.98
N VAL A 211 -40.30 -8.37 -4.82
CA VAL A 211 -41.04 -8.50 -6.09
C VAL A 211 -40.42 -9.56 -7.00
N ILE A 212 -39.10 -9.55 -7.21
CA ILE A 212 -38.44 -10.55 -8.06
C ILE A 212 -38.59 -11.96 -7.46
N ALA A 213 -38.42 -12.09 -6.14
CA ALA A 213 -38.57 -13.36 -5.45
C ALA A 213 -40.02 -13.89 -5.49
N HIS A 214 -41.02 -13.00 -5.44
CA HIS A 214 -42.44 -13.30 -5.46
C HIS A 214 -42.95 -13.68 -6.86
N ILE A 215 -42.49 -12.98 -7.91
CA ILE A 215 -42.80 -13.32 -9.31
C ILE A 215 -42.11 -14.64 -9.71
N HIS A 216 -40.85 -14.80 -9.30
CA HIS A 216 -39.97 -15.90 -9.66
C HIS A 216 -39.92 -16.14 -11.18
N PRO A 217 -39.48 -15.14 -11.97
CA PRO A 217 -39.69 -15.06 -13.42
C PRO A 217 -38.94 -16.11 -14.25
N PHE A 218 -37.84 -16.67 -13.75
CA PHE A 218 -36.98 -17.62 -14.46
C PHE A 218 -37.20 -19.05 -13.97
N ALA A 219 -36.75 -20.03 -14.76
CA ALA A 219 -36.83 -21.45 -14.39
C ALA A 219 -36.01 -21.76 -13.11
N ASP A 220 -34.83 -21.14 -12.98
CA ASP A 220 -33.96 -21.19 -11.81
C ASP A 220 -33.13 -19.88 -11.74
N GLY A 221 -32.36 -19.65 -10.69
CA GLY A 221 -31.49 -18.46 -10.56
C GLY A 221 -32.17 -17.20 -10.02
N ASN A 222 -33.47 -17.28 -9.71
CA ASN A 222 -34.28 -16.15 -9.24
C ASN A 222 -33.72 -15.51 -7.95
N GLY A 223 -33.29 -16.32 -6.98
CA GLY A 223 -32.69 -15.81 -5.73
C GLY A 223 -31.40 -15.02 -5.97
N ARG A 224 -30.55 -15.49 -6.90
CA ARG A 224 -29.30 -14.81 -7.30
C ARG A 224 -29.59 -13.45 -7.94
N VAL A 225 -30.50 -13.43 -8.89
CA VAL A 225 -30.92 -12.19 -9.58
C VAL A 225 -31.61 -11.22 -8.63
N ALA A 226 -32.49 -11.71 -7.75
CA ALA A 226 -33.19 -10.88 -6.76
C ALA A 226 -32.18 -10.16 -5.85
N ARG A 227 -31.19 -10.88 -5.29
CA ARG A 227 -30.15 -10.30 -4.42
C ARG A 227 -29.23 -9.33 -5.18
N ALA A 228 -28.77 -9.71 -6.37
CA ALA A 228 -27.92 -8.85 -7.18
C ALA A 228 -28.65 -7.56 -7.61
N PHE A 229 -29.81 -7.67 -8.26
CA PHE A 229 -30.53 -6.52 -8.80
C PHE A 229 -31.04 -5.58 -7.70
N SER A 230 -31.56 -6.13 -6.59
CA SER A 230 -32.02 -5.31 -5.46
C SER A 230 -30.91 -4.59 -4.72
N SER A 231 -29.65 -4.95 -4.93
CA SER A 231 -28.50 -4.24 -4.34
C SER A 231 -28.30 -2.86 -4.95
N MET A 232 -28.84 -2.59 -6.15
CA MET A 232 -28.59 -1.35 -6.89
C MET A 232 -28.88 -0.07 -6.08
N PRO A 233 -30.03 0.10 -5.40
CA PRO A 233 -30.28 1.32 -4.62
C PRO A 233 -29.31 1.52 -3.45
N LEU A 234 -28.81 0.42 -2.87
CA LEU A 234 -27.81 0.48 -1.79
C LEU A 234 -26.41 0.81 -2.33
N LEU A 235 -26.05 0.28 -3.49
CA LEU A 235 -24.81 0.63 -4.18
C LEU A 235 -24.80 2.10 -4.58
N GLU A 236 -25.89 2.62 -5.14
CA GLU A 236 -26.05 4.04 -5.50
C GLU A 236 -25.89 4.98 -4.30
N SER A 237 -26.42 4.59 -3.13
CA SER A 237 -26.52 5.49 -1.97
C SER A 237 -25.39 5.33 -0.96
N TYR A 238 -24.84 4.13 -0.84
CA TYR A 238 -23.88 3.76 0.21
C TYR A 238 -22.63 3.05 -0.32
N GLY A 239 -22.58 2.70 -1.61
CA GLY A 239 -21.45 1.98 -2.22
C GLY A 239 -21.29 0.54 -1.73
N VAL A 240 -22.31 -0.03 -1.10
CA VAL A 240 -22.30 -1.42 -0.61
C VAL A 240 -23.57 -2.17 -1.07
N PRO A 241 -23.46 -3.48 -1.39
CA PRO A 241 -24.60 -4.26 -1.86
C PRO A 241 -25.49 -4.77 -0.71
N PHE A 242 -26.64 -5.34 -1.07
CA PHE A 242 -27.49 -6.08 -0.15
C PHE A 242 -26.91 -7.48 0.11
N VAL A 243 -26.66 -7.82 1.38
CA VAL A 243 -25.99 -9.06 1.77
C VAL A 243 -26.91 -9.99 2.53
N VAL A 244 -26.99 -11.25 2.08
CA VAL A 244 -27.69 -12.33 2.77
C VAL A 244 -26.69 -13.43 3.10
N TYR A 245 -26.41 -13.61 4.39
CA TYR A 245 -25.51 -14.67 4.85
C TYR A 245 -26.19 -16.04 4.81
N ALA A 246 -25.54 -17.03 4.21
CA ALA A 246 -26.03 -18.41 4.14
C ALA A 246 -26.28 -19.00 5.54
N SER A 247 -25.41 -18.69 6.51
CA SER A 247 -25.56 -19.06 7.92
C SER A 247 -26.84 -18.52 8.58
N LYS A 248 -27.40 -17.42 8.04
CA LYS A 248 -28.63 -16.78 8.51
C LYS A 248 -29.80 -16.92 7.52
N LYS A 249 -29.72 -17.86 6.56
CA LYS A 249 -30.75 -18.11 5.54
C LYS A 249 -32.15 -18.25 6.12
N ARG A 250 -32.30 -18.85 7.31
CA ARG A 250 -33.60 -18.97 7.98
C ARG A 250 -34.27 -17.62 8.26
N ARG A 251 -33.52 -16.64 8.79
CA ARG A 251 -34.07 -15.32 9.11
C ARG A 251 -34.49 -14.59 7.84
N TYR A 252 -33.70 -14.72 6.79
CA TYR A 252 -34.00 -14.17 5.47
C TYR A 252 -35.30 -14.73 4.89
N LEU A 253 -35.49 -16.06 4.92
CA LEU A 253 -36.71 -16.69 4.44
C LEU A 253 -37.95 -16.27 5.27
N GLN A 254 -37.80 -16.12 6.58
CA GLN A 254 -38.87 -15.62 7.45
C GLN A 254 -39.30 -14.20 7.10
N ALA A 255 -38.35 -13.32 6.76
CA ALA A 255 -38.66 -11.95 6.35
C ALA A 255 -39.39 -11.91 4.99
N LEU A 256 -39.03 -12.79 4.05
CA LEU A 256 -39.74 -12.95 2.78
C LEU A 256 -41.17 -13.47 2.98
N GLU A 257 -41.33 -14.54 3.76
CA GLU A 257 -42.63 -15.11 4.08
C GLU A 257 -43.54 -14.09 4.79
N ALA A 258 -42.98 -13.28 5.70
CA ALA A 258 -43.70 -12.18 6.33
C ALA A 258 -44.17 -11.14 5.30
N ALA A 259 -43.31 -10.75 4.35
CA ALA A 259 -43.66 -9.83 3.29
C ALA A 259 -44.74 -10.39 2.34
N ASP A 260 -44.69 -11.68 1.99
CA ASP A 260 -45.74 -12.37 1.23
C ASP A 260 -47.10 -12.30 1.94
N ASN A 261 -47.09 -12.29 3.28
CA ASN A 261 -48.27 -12.13 4.13
C ASN A 261 -48.60 -10.65 4.46
N HIS A 262 -48.12 -9.70 3.66
CA HIS A 262 -48.34 -8.26 3.79
C HIS A 262 -47.72 -7.60 5.03
N HIS A 263 -46.82 -8.29 5.75
CA HIS A 263 -46.03 -7.73 6.85
C HIS A 263 -44.70 -7.19 6.32
N HIS A 264 -44.77 -6.22 5.40
CA HIS A 264 -43.60 -5.70 4.67
C HIS A 264 -42.49 -5.13 5.57
N GLN A 265 -42.85 -4.63 6.76
CA GLN A 265 -41.90 -4.05 7.71
C GLN A 265 -40.79 -5.04 8.10
N GLU A 266 -41.08 -6.34 8.20
CA GLU A 266 -40.08 -7.36 8.54
C GLU A 266 -38.97 -7.47 7.49
N MET A 267 -39.31 -7.33 6.20
CA MET A 267 -38.32 -7.33 5.12
C MET A 267 -37.53 -6.02 5.10
N VAL A 268 -38.18 -4.89 5.38
CA VAL A 268 -37.52 -3.58 5.49
C VAL A 268 -36.50 -3.59 6.63
N ASP A 269 -36.89 -4.10 7.81
CA ASP A 269 -36.04 -4.21 8.98
C ASP A 269 -34.88 -5.18 8.70
N TYR A 270 -35.15 -6.31 8.05
CA TYR A 270 -34.10 -7.24 7.65
C TYR A 270 -33.04 -6.56 6.77
N VAL A 271 -33.46 -5.82 5.74
CA VAL A 271 -32.54 -5.09 4.85
C VAL A 271 -31.78 -4.00 5.61
N ALA A 272 -32.46 -3.24 6.48
CA ALA A 272 -31.83 -2.20 7.30
C ALA A 272 -30.72 -2.75 8.20
N GLU A 273 -30.98 -3.85 8.89
CA GLU A 273 -29.98 -4.49 9.74
C GLU A 273 -28.81 -5.10 8.94
N ARG A 274 -29.07 -5.64 7.75
CA ARG A 274 -28.00 -6.12 6.87
C ARG A 274 -27.13 -4.96 6.41
N LEU A 275 -27.74 -3.84 6.02
CA LEU A 275 -27.03 -2.63 5.65
C LEU A 275 -26.18 -2.10 6.82
N GLU A 276 -26.73 -1.99 8.04
CA GLU A 276 -25.99 -1.54 9.22
C GLU A 276 -24.77 -2.45 9.49
N SER A 277 -24.97 -3.77 9.43
CA SER A 277 -23.89 -4.76 9.60
C SER A 277 -22.79 -4.60 8.55
N VAL A 278 -23.16 -4.40 7.29
CA VAL A 278 -22.22 -4.26 6.18
C VAL A 278 -21.47 -2.94 6.24
N LEU A 279 -22.14 -1.84 6.58
CA LEU A 279 -21.50 -0.54 6.78
C LEU A 279 -20.55 -0.56 7.99
N SER A 280 -20.89 -1.29 9.04
CA SER A 280 -20.00 -1.46 10.20
C SER A 280 -18.74 -2.24 9.80
N TYR A 281 -18.90 -3.30 9.01
CA TYR A 281 -17.78 -4.05 8.46
C TYR A 281 -16.94 -3.22 7.48
N LEU A 282 -17.56 -2.36 6.67
CA LEU A 282 -16.86 -1.40 5.81
C LEU A 282 -15.97 -0.46 6.64
N ALA A 283 -16.49 0.09 7.74
CA ALA A 283 -15.71 0.93 8.64
C ALA A 283 -14.52 0.18 9.24
N GLU A 284 -14.70 -1.08 9.66
CA GLU A 284 -13.62 -1.94 10.16
C GLU A 284 -12.56 -2.24 9.10
N LEU A 285 -12.97 -2.50 7.85
CA LEU A 285 -12.05 -2.70 6.72
C LEU A 285 -11.26 -1.43 6.41
N LEU A 286 -11.89 -0.25 6.45
CA LEU A 286 -11.22 1.03 6.26
C LEU A 286 -10.22 1.34 7.38
N GLU A 287 -10.60 1.08 8.64
CA GLU A 287 -9.69 1.17 9.78
C GLU A 287 -8.50 0.23 9.61
N SER A 288 -8.76 -1.01 9.17
CA SER A 288 -7.71 -2.02 8.92
C SER A 288 -6.78 -1.61 7.78
N ALA A 289 -7.32 -1.12 6.66
CA ALA A 289 -6.55 -0.63 5.53
C ALA A 289 -5.66 0.55 5.94
N ARG A 290 -6.20 1.48 6.73
CA ARG A 290 -5.44 2.59 7.33
C ARG A 290 -4.34 2.08 8.24
N THR A 291 -4.61 1.09 9.10
CA THR A 291 -3.56 0.51 9.96
C THR A 291 -2.50 -0.26 9.19
N ALA A 292 -2.87 -0.96 8.12
CA ALA A 292 -1.92 -1.68 7.26
C ALA A 292 -1.06 -0.71 6.47
N GLU A 293 -1.64 0.36 5.91
CA GLU A 293 -0.91 1.43 5.24
C GLU A 293 -0.04 2.23 6.23
N GLN A 294 -0.53 2.48 7.45
CA GLN A 294 0.26 3.08 8.52
C GLN A 294 1.36 2.14 9.02
N ALA A 295 1.13 0.83 9.05
CA ALA A 295 2.12 -0.18 9.40
C ALA A 295 3.16 -0.32 8.29
N ASP A 296 2.77 -0.30 7.02
CA ASP A 296 3.66 -0.31 5.86
C ASP A 296 4.42 1.01 5.74
N ALA A 297 3.80 2.14 6.04
CA ALA A 297 4.47 3.44 6.15
C ALA A 297 5.43 3.46 7.34
N SER A 298 5.04 2.88 8.48
CA SER A 298 5.91 2.72 9.65
C SER A 298 7.02 1.71 9.38
N LEU A 299 6.77 0.64 8.63
CA LEU A 299 7.77 -0.36 8.22
C LEU A 299 8.69 0.22 7.16
N THR A 300 8.19 1.05 6.24
CA THR A 300 8.99 1.82 5.29
C THR A 300 9.80 2.87 6.02
N GLN A 301 9.25 3.53 7.02
CA GLN A 301 9.97 4.50 7.86
C GLN A 301 11.01 3.79 8.73
N ILE A 302 10.68 2.63 9.31
CA ILE A 302 11.60 1.75 10.01
C ILE A 302 12.66 1.21 9.04
N GLN A 303 12.31 0.80 7.82
CA GLN A 303 13.24 0.36 6.79
C GLN A 303 14.12 1.51 6.31
N ASN A 304 13.61 2.74 6.24
CA ASN A 304 14.38 3.93 5.91
C ASN A 304 15.30 4.32 7.08
N LEU A 305 14.84 4.18 8.33
CA LEU A 305 15.65 4.35 9.54
C LEU A 305 16.71 3.25 9.68
N LEU A 306 16.37 2.01 9.30
CA LEU A 306 17.26 0.85 9.28
C LEU A 306 18.21 0.88 8.08
N ALA A 307 17.79 1.45 6.95
CA ALA A 307 18.65 1.76 5.80
C ALA A 307 19.62 2.89 6.16
N PHE A 308 19.17 3.87 6.96
CA PHE A 308 20.05 4.85 7.62
C PHE A 308 21.02 4.21 8.63
N GLN A 309 20.71 3.00 9.13
CA GLN A 309 21.59 2.20 10.00
C GLN A 309 22.34 1.07 9.26
N GLN A 310 22.17 0.94 7.94
CA GLN A 310 22.85 -0.08 7.12
C GLN A 310 23.90 0.49 6.17
N ASP A 311 24.37 1.72 6.39
CA ASP A 311 25.79 1.96 6.13
C ASP A 311 26.56 1.33 7.28
N ARG A 312 27.34 0.31 6.94
CA ARG A 312 28.39 -0.26 7.79
C ARG A 312 29.10 0.92 8.46
N LEU A 313 28.96 1.09 9.78
CA LEU A 313 29.62 2.17 10.52
C LEU A 313 31.09 2.16 10.13
N GLU A 314 31.48 3.15 9.35
CA GLU A 314 32.84 3.27 8.88
C GLU A 314 33.74 3.34 10.10
N THR A 315 34.74 2.45 10.17
CA THR A 315 35.63 2.45 11.32
C THR A 315 36.41 3.78 11.36
N ARG A 316 36.84 4.23 12.54
CA ARG A 316 37.66 5.46 12.66
C ARG A 316 38.93 5.37 11.80
N GLU A 317 39.43 4.16 11.58
CA GLU A 317 40.57 3.88 10.70
C GLU A 317 40.21 4.13 9.22
N GLU A 318 39.04 3.70 8.76
CA GLU A 318 38.57 3.93 7.39
C GLU A 318 38.32 5.43 7.11
N ALA A 319 37.70 6.15 8.06
CA ALA A 319 37.53 7.60 7.97
C ALA A 319 38.88 8.35 7.93
N ALA A 320 39.85 7.91 8.73
CA ALA A 320 41.17 8.51 8.76
C ALA A 320 42.00 8.17 7.50
N ASN A 321 41.81 7.00 6.89
CA ASN A 321 42.36 6.65 5.57
C ASN A 321 41.86 7.60 4.47
N ARG A 322 40.59 8.02 4.52
CA ARG A 322 40.04 8.98 3.56
C ARG A 322 40.68 10.36 3.73
N VAL A 323 40.77 10.86 4.96
CA VAL A 323 41.44 12.14 5.27
C VAL A 323 42.90 12.11 4.81
N HIS A 324 43.61 11.00 5.04
CA HIS A 324 44.99 10.81 4.58
C HIS A 324 45.11 10.94 3.06
N LYS A 325 44.28 10.22 2.28
CA LYS A 325 44.29 10.29 0.81
C LYS A 325 43.92 11.69 0.29
N GLY A 326 42.94 12.35 0.91
CA GLY A 326 42.52 13.70 0.55
C GLY A 326 43.63 14.73 0.77
N LEU A 327 44.30 14.66 1.92
CA LEU A 327 45.43 15.53 2.25
C LEU A 327 46.62 15.30 1.31
N GLU A 328 46.97 14.03 1.03
CA GLU A 328 48.07 13.70 0.10
C GLU A 328 47.82 14.31 -1.29
N LYS A 329 46.60 14.16 -1.81
CA LYS A 329 46.20 14.73 -3.10
C LYS A 329 46.32 16.26 -3.10
N LEU A 330 45.76 16.92 -2.09
CA LEU A 330 45.79 18.39 -1.98
C LEU A 330 47.23 18.92 -1.85
N LEU A 331 48.08 18.28 -1.05
CA LEU A 331 49.49 18.66 -0.94
C LEU A 331 50.24 18.50 -2.27
N ARG A 332 49.96 17.45 -3.03
CA ARG A 332 50.55 17.24 -4.35
C ARG A 332 50.10 18.31 -5.35
N GLU A 333 48.81 18.67 -5.34
CA GLU A 333 48.25 19.73 -6.19
C GLU A 333 48.86 21.10 -5.85
N GLU A 334 48.83 21.50 -4.57
CA GLU A 334 49.35 22.81 -4.12
C GLU A 334 50.87 22.94 -4.31
N ALA A 335 51.64 21.87 -4.08
CA ALA A 335 53.08 21.87 -4.32
C ALA A 335 53.40 22.01 -5.82
N ALA A 336 52.70 21.27 -6.68
CA ALA A 336 52.90 21.36 -8.13
C ALA A 336 52.54 22.75 -8.68
N GLU A 337 51.41 23.31 -8.25
CA GLU A 337 50.94 24.62 -8.68
C GLU A 337 51.87 25.75 -8.24
N ARG A 338 52.32 25.74 -6.97
CA ARG A 338 53.05 26.87 -6.39
C ARG A 338 54.57 26.76 -6.52
N LEU A 339 55.13 25.55 -6.47
CA LEU A 339 56.59 25.33 -6.43
C LEU A 339 57.15 24.82 -7.77
N GLY A 340 56.33 24.13 -8.57
CA GLY A 340 56.76 23.49 -9.82
C GLY A 340 57.35 24.44 -10.87
N ALA A 341 57.02 25.73 -10.81
CA ALA A 341 57.53 26.75 -11.72
C ALA A 341 58.89 27.37 -11.32
N GLN A 342 59.43 27.07 -10.12
CA GLN A 342 60.54 27.83 -9.51
C GLN A 342 61.87 27.05 -9.38
N SER A 343 62.10 26.03 -10.20
CA SER A 343 63.31 25.16 -10.15
C SER A 343 63.47 24.37 -8.83
N ILE A 344 62.37 24.21 -8.08
CA ILE A 344 62.27 23.38 -6.88
C ILE A 344 61.59 22.07 -7.27
N GLN A 345 62.21 20.93 -6.96
CA GLN A 345 61.57 19.63 -7.12
C GLN A 345 60.82 19.29 -5.84
N SER A 346 59.56 18.85 -5.98
CA SER A 346 58.74 18.37 -4.87
C SER A 346 58.38 16.90 -5.06
N GLU A 347 58.62 16.08 -4.05
CA GLU A 347 58.25 14.66 -4.03
C GLU A 347 57.40 14.38 -2.79
N VAL A 348 56.29 13.66 -2.96
CA VAL A 348 55.47 13.16 -1.86
C VAL A 348 55.67 11.66 -1.77
N ASP A 349 56.31 11.20 -0.68
CA ASP A 349 56.73 9.80 -0.49
C ASP A 349 56.18 9.24 0.83
N GLN A 350 56.01 7.92 0.89
CA GLN A 350 55.52 7.16 2.03
C GLN A 350 56.64 6.26 2.58
N LYS A 351 57.19 6.57 3.77
CA LYS A 351 58.22 5.73 4.41
C LYS A 351 57.70 5.05 5.68
N GLY A 352 57.81 3.72 5.72
CA GLY A 352 57.40 2.91 6.86
C GLY A 352 58.35 3.00 8.05
N TYR A 353 57.80 3.22 9.23
CA TYR A 353 58.48 2.91 10.50
C TYR A 353 57.74 1.81 11.24
N ALA A 354 58.49 0.91 11.88
CA ALA A 354 57.94 -0.09 12.79
C ALA A 354 57.35 0.62 14.03
N TYR A 355 56.03 0.65 14.11
CA TYR A 355 55.19 0.96 15.28
C TYR A 355 55.63 2.15 16.16
N ARG A 356 54.96 3.30 16.04
CA ARG A 356 55.02 4.37 17.04
C ARG A 356 53.62 4.94 17.30
N PRO A 357 53.14 4.99 18.57
CA PRO A 357 52.04 5.89 18.91
C PRO A 357 52.45 7.30 18.45
N ILE A 358 51.48 8.04 17.90
CA ILE A 358 51.69 9.39 17.39
C ILE A 358 52.56 10.16 18.39
N PHE A 359 53.72 10.63 17.93
CA PHE A 359 54.65 11.38 18.75
C PHE A 359 53.91 12.51 19.51
N GLY A 360 54.14 12.61 20.83
CA GLY A 360 53.95 13.86 21.56
C GLY A 360 52.67 14.06 22.37
N ILE A 361 51.65 13.19 22.31
CA ILE A 361 50.50 13.32 23.24
C ILE A 361 50.91 12.73 24.60
N SER A 362 51.13 13.60 25.59
CA SER A 362 51.38 13.19 26.97
C SER A 362 50.17 12.43 27.53
N GLY A 363 50.29 11.10 27.64
CA GLY A 363 49.21 10.22 28.09
C GLY A 363 49.01 9.08 27.09
N GLY A 364 49.73 7.97 27.31
CA GLY A 364 49.78 6.85 26.38
C GLY A 364 48.41 6.35 25.89
N GLY A 365 48.31 6.15 24.57
CA GLY A 365 47.41 5.18 23.97
C GLY A 365 46.05 5.67 23.47
N SER A 366 45.82 6.98 23.28
CA SER A 366 44.52 7.48 22.80
C SER A 366 44.36 7.57 21.27
N TYR A 367 45.44 7.57 20.49
CA TYR A 367 45.40 7.63 19.02
C TYR A 367 46.41 6.67 18.37
N SER A 368 46.01 6.10 17.24
CA SER A 368 46.80 5.25 16.34
C SER A 368 47.00 5.95 15.01
N GLN A 369 48.16 5.74 14.39
CA GLN A 369 48.42 6.26 13.05
C GLN A 369 47.69 5.44 11.99
N VAL A 370 47.27 6.11 10.91
CA VAL A 370 46.71 5.45 9.73
C VAL A 370 47.84 4.81 8.91
N GLY A 371 47.86 3.49 8.82
CA GLY A 371 48.96 2.75 8.18
C GLY A 371 50.30 2.89 8.90
N THR A 372 51.41 2.69 8.19
CA THR A 372 52.79 2.79 8.73
C THR A 372 53.54 4.06 8.31
N ASN A 373 52.90 4.98 7.58
CA ASN A 373 53.60 5.98 6.75
C ASN A 373 53.13 7.41 7.06
N ASP A 374 54.08 8.33 7.29
CA ASP A 374 53.83 9.78 7.26
C ASP A 374 53.74 10.27 5.82
N ILE A 375 52.92 11.30 5.56
CA ILE A 375 52.97 12.03 4.28
C ILE A 375 54.17 12.98 4.39
N ARG A 376 55.20 12.78 3.57
CA ARG A 376 56.36 13.69 3.53
C ARG A 376 56.34 14.55 2.30
N LEU A 377 56.41 15.86 2.48
CA LEU A 377 56.73 16.80 1.42
C LEU A 377 58.25 17.01 1.42
N ARG A 378 58.92 16.46 0.41
CA ARG A 378 60.35 16.64 0.17
C ARG A 378 60.55 17.73 -0.85
N LEU A 379 61.37 18.72 -0.51
CA LEU A 379 61.76 19.80 -1.40
C LEU A 379 63.28 19.79 -1.63
N SER A 380 63.71 19.93 -2.89
CA SER A 380 65.12 20.06 -3.26
C SER A 380 65.34 21.15 -4.31
N VAL A 381 66.53 21.76 -4.28
CA VAL A 381 66.94 22.80 -5.23
C VAL A 381 68.08 22.29 -6.10
N ASN A 382 67.88 22.32 -7.42
CA ASN A 382 68.83 21.72 -8.38
C ASN A 382 70.25 22.34 -8.35
N ALA A 383 70.39 23.59 -7.89
CA ALA A 383 71.64 24.35 -7.99
C ALA A 383 72.59 24.19 -6.78
N VAL A 384 72.15 23.57 -5.68
CA VAL A 384 72.94 23.38 -4.45
C VAL A 384 73.04 21.89 -4.17
N SER A 385 74.25 21.33 -4.20
CA SER A 385 74.55 19.89 -4.08
C SER A 385 73.67 19.19 -3.04
N GLU A 386 72.75 18.35 -3.53
CA GLU A 386 71.91 17.37 -2.82
C GLU A 386 71.28 17.79 -1.48
N HIS A 387 71.07 19.08 -1.21
CA HIS A 387 70.34 19.49 0.00
C HIS A 387 68.85 19.19 -0.17
N ARG A 388 68.29 18.41 0.77
CA ARG A 388 66.89 17.98 0.78
C ARG A 388 66.27 18.39 2.10
N SER A 389 65.19 19.16 2.03
CA SER A 389 64.37 19.48 3.20
C SER A 389 63.12 18.60 3.19
N ASP A 390 62.98 17.77 4.22
CA ASP A 390 61.80 16.93 4.44
C ASP A 390 60.93 17.59 5.51
N THR A 391 59.64 17.75 5.22
CA THR A 391 58.61 18.13 6.20
C THR A 391 57.53 17.05 6.20
N GLY A 392 57.24 16.47 7.37
CA GLY A 392 56.30 15.36 7.53
C GLY A 392 55.00 15.79 8.18
N VAL A 393 53.90 15.16 7.77
CA VAL A 393 52.61 15.24 8.45
C VAL A 393 52.02 13.85 8.64
N ALA A 394 51.53 13.57 9.83
CA ALA A 394 50.90 12.33 10.21
C ALA A 394 49.37 12.51 10.33
N VAL A 395 48.63 11.49 9.89
CA VAL A 395 47.17 11.39 10.09
C VAL A 395 46.91 10.20 11.01
N GLY A 396 46.09 10.42 12.04
CA GLY A 396 45.78 9.39 13.03
C GLY A 396 44.32 9.36 13.43
N TYR A 397 43.91 8.27 14.07
CA TYR A 397 42.56 8.02 14.53
C TYR A 397 42.52 7.65 16.01
N ALA A 398 41.44 7.97 16.71
CA ALA A 398 41.30 7.65 18.12
C ALA A 398 41.11 6.14 18.35
N THR A 399 41.93 5.53 19.22
CA THR A 399 41.83 4.11 19.59
C THR A 399 40.73 3.83 20.62
N LYS A 400 40.25 4.88 21.28
CA LYS A 400 39.13 4.88 22.23
C LYS A 400 38.09 5.91 21.81
N GLU A 401 36.89 5.84 22.38
CA GLU A 401 35.85 6.84 22.14
C GLU A 401 36.32 8.25 22.54
N SER A 402 36.32 9.15 21.56
CA SER A 402 36.77 10.54 21.65
C SER A 402 35.93 11.37 20.69
N SER A 403 35.61 12.62 21.07
CA SER A 403 34.90 13.57 20.20
C SER A 403 35.73 13.90 18.95
N ASN A 404 37.05 13.85 19.06
CA ASN A 404 37.97 14.03 17.94
C ASN A 404 38.35 12.64 17.42
N ALA A 405 37.68 12.20 16.35
CA ALA A 405 37.85 10.87 15.80
C ALA A 405 39.11 10.76 14.94
N VAL A 406 39.44 11.81 14.18
CA VAL A 406 40.61 11.89 13.29
C VAL A 406 41.42 13.14 13.60
N VAL A 407 42.75 13.04 13.56
CA VAL A 407 43.68 14.13 13.84
C VAL A 407 44.80 14.22 12.79
N ILE A 408 45.29 15.45 12.54
CA ILE A 408 46.43 15.75 11.67
C ILE A 408 47.49 16.47 12.51
N ILE A 409 48.74 16.02 12.43
CA ILE A 409 49.87 16.55 13.21
C ILE A 409 51.10 16.70 12.32
N SER A 410 51.71 17.89 12.34
CA SER A 410 52.91 18.27 11.59
C SER A 410 54.13 18.56 12.48
N GLY A 411 54.02 18.34 13.81
CA GLY A 411 55.03 18.62 14.82
C GLY A 411 54.83 17.89 16.16
N ASP A 412 55.27 18.48 17.26
CA ASP A 412 55.73 17.67 18.40
C ASP A 412 54.75 17.40 19.55
N SER A 413 53.50 17.91 19.58
CA SER A 413 52.63 17.62 20.74
C SER A 413 51.11 17.84 20.60
N THR A 414 50.62 18.65 19.66
CA THR A 414 49.20 19.00 19.55
C THR A 414 48.65 18.79 18.15
N PRO A 415 47.42 18.26 17.99
CA PRO A 415 46.74 18.22 16.69
C PRO A 415 46.64 19.61 16.06
N ASP A 416 47.17 19.77 14.85
CA ASP A 416 46.99 20.98 14.03
C ASP A 416 45.55 21.07 13.52
N LEU A 417 44.96 19.90 13.22
CA LEU A 417 43.54 19.75 12.92
C LEU A 417 42.97 18.54 13.63
N SER A 418 41.71 18.67 14.04
CA SER A 418 40.89 17.57 14.53
C SER A 418 39.53 17.59 13.84
N PHE A 419 39.02 16.40 13.59
CA PHE A 419 37.74 16.15 12.93
C PHE A 419 36.91 15.17 13.76
N ARG A 420 35.60 15.40 13.78
CA ARG A 420 34.62 14.44 14.27
C ARG A 420 34.40 13.37 13.21
N LEU A 421 33.82 12.24 13.60
CA LEU A 421 33.53 11.16 12.66
C LEU A 421 32.54 11.62 11.57
N GLU A 422 31.55 12.44 11.95
CA GLU A 422 30.55 13.05 11.07
C GLU A 422 31.14 14.00 10.01
N ASP A 423 32.33 14.57 10.26
CA ASP A 423 32.97 15.49 9.31
C ASP A 423 33.62 14.76 8.12
N CYS A 424 33.90 13.47 8.30
CA CYS A 424 34.79 12.69 7.43
C CYS A 424 34.17 11.39 6.90
N SER A 425 32.94 11.06 7.29
CA SER A 425 32.24 9.82 6.94
C SER A 425 30.77 10.10 6.56
N PRO A 426 30.23 9.43 5.51
CA PRO A 426 30.91 8.50 4.59
C PRO A 426 31.78 9.21 3.53
N GLU A 427 31.65 10.54 3.43
CA GLU A 427 32.44 11.42 2.55
C GLU A 427 32.99 12.60 3.37
N LEU A 428 34.01 13.30 2.84
CA LEU A 428 34.48 14.54 3.47
C LEU A 428 33.39 15.60 3.31
N SER A 429 32.94 16.16 4.43
CA SER A 429 32.06 17.33 4.39
C SER A 429 32.77 18.50 3.68
N MET A 430 31.98 19.39 3.08
CA MET A 430 32.49 20.63 2.46
C MET A 430 33.36 21.44 3.44
N GLU A 431 32.98 21.49 4.72
CA GLU A 431 33.75 22.16 5.76
C GLU A 431 35.11 21.47 5.99
N ALA A 432 35.13 20.13 6.09
CA ALA A 432 36.36 19.38 6.26
C ALA A 432 37.30 19.56 5.06
N GLU A 433 36.78 19.53 3.84
CA GLU A 433 37.56 19.72 2.62
C GLU A 433 38.21 21.13 2.57
N LEU A 434 37.45 22.18 2.89
CA LEU A 434 37.97 23.54 2.97
C LEU A 434 39.06 23.70 4.04
N ARG A 435 38.88 23.05 5.19
CA ARG A 435 39.88 23.06 6.28
C ARG A 435 41.16 22.31 5.87
N LEU A 436 41.03 21.16 5.18
CA LEU A 436 42.17 20.41 4.64
C LEU A 436 42.94 21.21 3.59
N ARG A 437 42.24 21.85 2.64
CA ARG A 437 42.87 22.69 1.61
C ARG A 437 43.63 23.86 2.23
N ASN A 438 43.01 24.57 3.18
CA ASN A 438 43.67 25.66 3.91
C ASN A 438 44.92 25.18 4.67
N PHE A 439 44.87 23.99 5.27
CA PHE A 439 46.03 23.39 5.92
C PHE A 439 47.13 23.04 4.92
N ALA A 440 46.80 22.39 3.80
CA ALA A 440 47.76 22.03 2.75
C ALA A 440 48.52 23.26 2.20
N ILE A 441 47.82 24.38 2.01
CA ILE A 441 48.42 25.66 1.63
C ILE A 441 49.43 26.12 2.68
N LYS A 442 49.00 26.21 3.95
CA LYS A 442 49.87 26.67 5.05
C LYS A 442 51.07 25.76 5.25
N PHE A 443 50.88 24.45 5.16
CA PHE A 443 51.93 23.45 5.31
C PHE A 443 52.97 23.57 4.19
N THR A 444 52.53 23.73 2.93
CA THR A 444 53.43 23.96 1.79
C THR A 444 54.26 25.23 1.96
N TYR A 445 53.66 26.34 2.43
CA TYR A 445 54.39 27.56 2.75
C TYR A 445 55.41 27.37 3.86
N ALA A 446 55.05 26.67 4.93
CA ALA A 446 55.95 26.39 6.04
C ALA A 446 57.16 25.54 5.58
N ALA A 447 56.93 24.53 4.75
CA ALA A 447 57.99 23.69 4.18
C ALA A 447 58.94 24.51 3.28
N ALA A 448 58.40 25.38 2.43
CA ALA A 448 59.21 26.27 1.58
C ALA A 448 60.04 27.27 2.41
N HIS A 449 59.45 27.87 3.45
CA HIS A 449 60.14 28.78 4.34
C HIS A 449 61.25 28.06 5.14
N LYS A 450 61.01 26.83 5.59
CA LYS A 450 62.03 25.99 6.23
C LYS A 450 63.20 25.75 5.29
N LEU A 451 62.94 25.33 4.05
CA LEU A 451 63.99 25.15 3.02
C LEU A 451 64.76 26.46 2.78
N GLN A 452 64.09 27.61 2.70
CA GLN A 452 64.73 28.91 2.54
C GLN A 452 65.69 29.20 3.70
N GLY A 453 65.26 28.98 4.95
CA GLY A 453 66.11 29.16 6.13
C GLY A 453 67.33 28.23 6.15
N GLU A 454 67.15 26.96 5.80
CA GLU A 454 68.24 25.97 5.69
C GLU A 454 69.26 26.39 4.61
N LEU A 455 68.78 26.80 3.43
CA LEU A 455 69.65 27.28 2.35
C LEU A 455 70.40 28.57 2.73
N GLN A 456 69.74 29.51 3.42
CA GLN A 456 70.41 30.70 3.95
C GLN A 456 71.51 30.33 4.95
N GLY A 457 71.25 29.36 5.84
CA GLY A 457 72.26 28.82 6.75
C GLY A 457 73.48 28.27 6.02
N ILE A 458 73.26 27.38 5.05
CA ILE A 458 74.32 26.78 4.22
C ILE A 458 75.12 27.84 3.47
N LEU A 459 74.44 28.84 2.88
CA LEU A 459 75.11 29.94 2.19
C LEU A 459 75.92 30.82 3.14
N LYS A 460 75.49 30.97 4.41
CA LYS A 460 76.23 31.70 5.46
C LYS A 460 77.50 30.97 5.85
N GLU A 461 77.43 29.66 6.08
CA GLU A 461 78.56 28.81 6.46
C GLU A 461 79.64 28.75 5.37
N HIS A 462 79.25 28.81 4.10
CA HIS A 462 80.17 28.85 2.96
C HIS A 462 80.58 30.27 2.53
N GLY A 463 80.23 31.32 3.30
CA GLY A 463 80.65 32.70 3.03
C GLY A 463 80.05 33.34 1.77
N ARG A 464 78.88 32.88 1.33
CA ARG A 464 78.24 33.26 0.04
C ARG A 464 76.97 34.10 0.17
N LEU A 465 76.59 34.56 1.36
CA LEU A 465 75.47 35.49 1.52
C LEU A 465 75.89 36.94 1.20
N PRO A 466 75.14 37.68 0.36
CA PRO A 466 75.33 39.13 0.23
C PRO A 466 75.00 39.81 1.55
N THR A 467 75.86 40.74 1.99
CA THR A 467 75.62 41.59 3.15
C THR A 467 74.42 42.49 2.83
N VAL A 468 73.29 42.29 3.50
CA VAL A 468 72.13 43.17 3.32
C VAL A 468 72.47 44.53 3.92
N ILE A 469 72.54 45.55 3.06
CA ILE A 469 72.66 46.97 3.43
C ILE A 469 71.40 47.35 4.21
N SER A 470 71.59 47.92 5.39
CA SER A 470 70.54 48.56 6.18
C SER A 470 70.19 49.93 5.60
N GLU A 471 69.00 50.10 5.05
CA GLU A 471 68.32 51.39 4.82
C GLU A 471 66.82 51.11 5.11
N GLY A 472 66.08 51.84 5.94
CA GLY A 472 66.16 53.26 6.24
C GLY A 472 65.22 54.04 5.31
N GLU A 473 64.06 54.45 5.84
CA GLU A 473 63.15 55.50 5.32
C GLU A 473 62.37 55.27 4.00
N ALA A 474 61.04 55.10 4.12
CA ALA A 474 59.99 56.01 3.59
C ALA A 474 58.59 55.37 3.73
#